data_AF-K5X4P8-F1
#
_entry.id   AF-K5X4P8-F1
#
_cell.length_a   1.000
_cell.length_b   1.000
_cell.length_c   1.000
_cell.angle_alpha   90.00
_cell.angle_beta   90.00
_cell.angle_gamma   90.00
#
_symmetry.space_group_name_H-M   'P 1'
#
loop_
_entity.id
_entity.type
_entity.pdbx_description
1 polymer ?
#
loop_
_entity_poly.entity_id
_entity_poly.type
_entity_poly.pdbx_seq_one_letter_code
_entity_poly.pdbx_strand_id
1 'polypeptide(L)'
;MMQESFARKVVLAAMIGALGVLAQQPDVPTYTGELVIQNIFDNGKCMTAASNSDGAAVTLQGCTGAASQKWVFQDGSVKVHGNKCLDVSSGADVNGTKMQIFTCSSGNANQQWSYDVWSKRLSWKGHNKCLDLSAGSTADGNRLQIWDCVWNPNQFWNTGYLSNSLPQTSQAEQFGTNNCGTSSDQNSKCQTAWINSADDFCVWAPPALEAIGSSERYEVAWCTKSGRGTRVIPDGTLKGVHFVETPDYVQITGQGDFTKINIPAGDAGGELDNRGADGRGNPIGGLVYGNSFGQGQQFHEWTNFMSDHEFCFRACRGPKAMELCNHVFDEMGCYWNMPANYDPGFENCEGVDAEPMGVYTVDGQRSTYTQGQSPTPPPHPAPSSSNCQALPTVSSSPVQARRALDRKFVPKFPEHTPAPSYF
;
A
#
# COMPACT_ATOMS: atom_id res chain seq x y z
N MET A 1 -50.56 -1.32 -61.31
CA MET A 1 -51.47 -0.51 -60.45
C MET A 1 -52.20 -1.50 -59.56
N MET A 2 -52.21 -1.30 -58.23
CA MET A 2 -52.70 -2.20 -57.15
C MET A 2 -51.85 -3.46 -56.88
N GLN A 3 -51.59 -3.98 -55.67
CA GLN A 3 -51.79 -3.59 -54.26
C GLN A 3 -51.14 -4.70 -53.36
N GLU A 4 -50.91 -4.40 -52.05
CA GLU A 4 -50.65 -5.33 -50.90
C GLU A 4 -49.23 -5.90 -50.69
N SER A 5 -48.74 -6.27 -49.50
CA SER A 5 -48.92 -5.95 -48.06
C SER A 5 -47.98 -6.91 -47.28
N PHE A 6 -47.29 -6.39 -46.24
CA PHE A 6 -46.74 -7.07 -45.03
C PHE A 6 -46.09 -8.48 -45.08
N ALA A 7 -44.82 -8.58 -44.63
CA ALA A 7 -44.43 -9.17 -43.33
C ALA A 7 -42.95 -9.64 -43.27
N ARG A 8 -42.24 -9.11 -42.25
CA ARG A 8 -41.09 -9.62 -41.49
C ARG A 8 -40.16 -10.68 -42.13
N LYS A 9 -38.91 -10.29 -42.36
CA LYS A 9 -37.74 -11.14 -42.12
C LYS A 9 -36.72 -10.37 -41.27
N VAL A 10 -36.51 -10.87 -40.06
CA VAL A 10 -35.40 -10.51 -39.17
C VAL A 10 -34.12 -10.90 -39.89
N VAL A 11 -33.27 -9.93 -40.20
CA VAL A 11 -31.88 -10.19 -40.61
C VAL A 11 -31.04 -10.00 -39.35
N LEU A 12 -30.57 -11.11 -38.78
CA LEU A 12 -29.48 -11.12 -37.82
C LEU A 12 -28.27 -10.46 -38.48
N ALA A 13 -27.97 -9.22 -38.11
CA ALA A 13 -26.64 -8.67 -38.31
C ALA A 13 -25.73 -9.36 -37.29
N ALA A 14 -24.89 -10.28 -37.78
CA ALA A 14 -23.80 -10.83 -36.99
C ALA A 14 -22.86 -9.67 -36.61
N MET A 15 -22.95 -9.22 -35.35
CA MET A 15 -21.89 -8.41 -34.78
C MET A 15 -20.66 -9.30 -34.67
N ILE A 16 -19.69 -9.06 -35.54
CA ILE A 16 -18.32 -9.54 -35.37
C ILE A 16 -17.83 -8.89 -34.08
N GLY A 17 -17.91 -9.63 -32.98
CA GLY A 17 -17.29 -9.24 -31.73
C GLY A 17 -15.82 -9.05 -31.97
N ALA A 18 -15.33 -7.84 -31.77
CA ALA A 18 -13.91 -7.63 -31.55
C ALA A 18 -13.55 -8.45 -30.31
N LEU A 19 -12.91 -9.60 -30.53
CA LEU A 19 -12.10 -10.26 -29.52
C LEU A 19 -11.00 -9.27 -29.17
N GLY A 20 -11.29 -8.37 -28.22
CA GLY A 20 -10.26 -7.65 -27.52
C GLY A 20 -9.35 -8.71 -26.92
N VAL A 21 -8.11 -8.77 -27.40
CA VAL A 21 -7.04 -9.39 -26.64
C VAL A 21 -6.99 -8.58 -25.34
N LEU A 22 -7.63 -9.10 -24.29
CA LEU A 22 -7.36 -8.63 -22.94
C LEU A 22 -5.85 -8.84 -22.78
N ALA A 23 -5.09 -7.75 -22.72
CA ALA A 23 -3.69 -7.84 -22.36
C ALA A 23 -3.64 -8.62 -21.04
N GLN A 24 -3.07 -9.83 -21.07
CA GLN A 24 -2.80 -10.58 -19.86
C GLN A 24 -1.98 -9.65 -18.98
N GLN A 25 -2.54 -9.33 -17.81
CA GLN A 25 -1.86 -8.52 -16.81
C GLN A 25 -0.50 -9.16 -16.52
N PRO A 26 0.55 -8.37 -16.27
CA PRO A 26 1.86 -8.95 -16.01
C PRO A 26 1.77 -9.88 -14.80
N ASP A 27 2.14 -11.15 -14.99
CA ASP A 27 2.26 -12.19 -13.94
C ASP A 27 3.46 -11.90 -12.99
N VAL A 28 3.81 -10.63 -12.78
CA VAL A 28 4.94 -10.15 -11.99
C VAL A 28 4.56 -8.87 -11.24
N PRO A 29 5.25 -8.54 -10.13
CA PRO A 29 5.05 -7.26 -9.47
C PRO A 29 5.31 -6.08 -10.40
N THR A 30 4.61 -4.97 -10.17
CA THR A 30 4.89 -3.72 -10.87
C THR A 30 6.17 -3.04 -10.38
N TYR A 31 6.61 -3.34 -9.16
CA TYR A 31 7.92 -2.96 -8.64
C TYR A 31 9.04 -3.79 -9.26
N THR A 32 10.21 -3.16 -9.43
CA THR A 32 11.34 -3.72 -10.19
C THR A 32 12.58 -3.91 -9.33
N GLY A 33 13.52 -4.72 -9.81
CA GLY A 33 14.81 -4.95 -9.14
C GLY A 33 14.72 -5.93 -7.96
N GLU A 34 15.54 -5.69 -6.94
CA GLU A 34 15.60 -6.50 -5.73
C GLU A 34 14.48 -6.11 -4.76
N LEU A 35 13.50 -7.00 -4.59
CA LEU A 35 12.34 -6.80 -3.73
C LEU A 35 12.46 -7.62 -2.44
N VAL A 36 11.94 -7.06 -1.35
CA VAL A 36 11.51 -7.90 -0.22
C VAL A 36 10.11 -8.44 -0.49
N ILE A 37 9.85 -9.66 -0.02
CA ILE A 37 8.53 -10.29 -0.08
C ILE A 37 8.08 -10.53 1.36
N GLN A 38 6.92 -10.00 1.72
CA GLN A 38 6.43 -9.91 3.10
C GLN A 38 4.99 -10.42 3.15
N ASN A 39 4.63 -11.27 4.12
CA ASN A 39 3.23 -11.67 4.25
C ASN A 39 2.41 -10.49 4.82
N ILE A 40 1.16 -10.36 4.37
CA ILE A 40 0.28 -9.24 4.74
C ILE A 40 0.04 -9.10 6.26
N PHE A 41 0.19 -10.16 7.05
CA PHE A 41 0.06 -10.10 8.51
C PHE A 41 1.13 -9.24 9.18
N ASP A 42 2.35 -9.19 8.62
CA ASP A 42 3.48 -8.52 9.27
C ASP A 42 4.53 -8.04 8.24
N ASN A 43 4.49 -6.75 7.92
CA ASN A 43 5.47 -6.08 7.05
C ASN A 43 6.85 -5.90 7.72
N GLY A 44 7.06 -6.39 8.95
CA GLY A 44 8.36 -6.51 9.61
C GLY A 44 9.08 -7.82 9.29
N LYS A 45 8.41 -8.75 8.60
CA LYS A 45 8.92 -10.08 8.29
C LYS A 45 9.10 -10.29 6.79
N CYS A 46 10.23 -10.87 6.42
CA CYS A 46 10.66 -11.06 5.04
C CYS A 46 10.87 -12.55 4.73
N MET A 47 10.44 -12.97 3.53
CA MET A 47 10.79 -14.25 2.95
C MET A 47 12.31 -14.33 2.78
N THR A 48 12.92 -15.35 3.36
CA THR A 48 14.37 -15.45 3.55
C THR A 48 14.87 -16.83 3.15
N ALA A 49 15.86 -16.88 2.27
CA ALA A 49 16.62 -18.11 2.02
C ALA A 49 17.62 -18.37 3.16
N ALA A 50 17.59 -19.56 3.76
CA ALA A 50 18.41 -19.88 4.92
C ALA A 50 19.92 -19.89 4.63
N SER A 51 20.32 -20.21 3.40
CA SER A 51 21.70 -20.13 2.90
C SER A 51 21.71 -20.08 1.37
N ASN A 52 22.87 -19.84 0.76
CA ASN A 52 23.08 -19.93 -0.69
C ASN A 52 23.48 -21.36 -1.12
N SER A 53 22.71 -22.36 -0.70
CA SER A 53 22.93 -23.76 -1.08
C SER A 53 21.66 -24.34 -1.68
N ASP A 54 21.81 -25.30 -2.60
CA ASP A 54 20.66 -26.01 -3.15
C ASP A 54 19.94 -26.79 -2.04
N GLY A 55 18.61 -26.68 -2.03
CA GLY A 55 17.76 -27.25 -0.98
C GLY A 55 17.66 -26.42 0.30
N ALA A 56 18.31 -25.25 0.36
CA ALA A 56 18.18 -24.38 1.53
C ALA A 56 16.71 -23.94 1.72
N ALA A 57 16.24 -24.00 2.97
CA ALA A 57 14.86 -23.68 3.30
C ALA A 57 14.54 -22.21 3.00
N VAL A 58 13.31 -21.95 2.53
CA VAL A 58 12.73 -20.61 2.47
C VAL A 58 11.84 -20.43 3.69
N THR A 59 12.21 -19.47 4.54
CA THR A 59 11.58 -19.23 5.85
C THR A 59 11.14 -17.79 5.98
N LEU A 60 10.26 -17.52 6.93
CA LEU A 60 9.97 -16.17 7.39
C LEU A 60 11.00 -15.75 8.45
N GLN A 61 11.57 -14.55 8.33
CA GLN A 61 12.49 -13.96 9.31
C GLN A 61 12.25 -12.46 9.44
N GLY A 62 12.69 -11.83 10.53
CA GLY A 62 12.80 -10.37 10.61
C GLY A 62 13.54 -9.77 9.40
N CYS A 63 13.02 -8.67 8.85
CA CYS A 63 13.65 -7.99 7.73
C CYS A 63 14.97 -7.33 8.16
N THR A 64 16.05 -7.68 7.49
CA THR A 64 17.42 -7.19 7.73
C THR A 64 18.02 -6.46 6.52
N GLY A 65 17.48 -6.70 5.33
CA GLY A 65 18.03 -6.22 4.06
C GLY A 65 19.21 -7.06 3.55
N ALA A 66 19.46 -8.22 4.14
CA ALA A 66 20.47 -9.17 3.68
C ALA A 66 20.15 -9.68 2.26
N ALA A 67 21.19 -10.07 1.51
CA ALA A 67 21.04 -10.60 0.15
C ALA A 67 20.15 -11.86 0.06
N SER A 68 19.95 -12.58 1.17
CA SER A 68 19.04 -13.73 1.26
C SER A 68 17.56 -13.37 1.35
N GLN A 69 17.24 -12.08 1.49
CA GLN A 69 15.87 -11.53 1.56
C GLN A 69 15.48 -10.71 0.33
N LYS A 70 16.38 -10.68 -0.65
CA LYS A 70 16.25 -9.86 -1.86
C LYS A 70 15.93 -10.75 -3.05
N TRP A 71 14.73 -10.59 -3.56
CA TRP A 71 14.16 -11.44 -4.59
C TRP A 71 13.93 -10.66 -5.89
N VAL A 72 14.26 -11.28 -7.02
CA VAL A 72 14.10 -10.69 -8.36
C VAL A 72 13.12 -11.54 -9.15
N PHE A 73 12.04 -10.94 -9.63
CA PHE A 73 11.09 -11.58 -10.53
C PHE A 73 11.60 -11.47 -11.96
N GLN A 74 11.90 -12.59 -12.60
CA GLN A 74 12.47 -12.62 -13.94
C GLN A 74 12.16 -13.93 -14.66
N ASP A 75 11.63 -13.85 -15.89
CA ASP A 75 11.34 -14.99 -16.76
C ASP A 75 10.48 -16.07 -16.08
N GLY A 76 9.46 -15.64 -15.32
CA GLY A 76 8.59 -16.53 -14.55
C GLY A 76 9.25 -17.13 -13.30
N SER A 77 10.51 -16.81 -12.99
CA SER A 77 11.19 -17.28 -11.78
C SER A 77 11.25 -16.19 -10.71
N VAL A 78 11.27 -16.59 -9.44
CA VAL A 78 11.54 -15.70 -8.29
C VAL A 78 12.94 -16.01 -7.77
N LYS A 79 13.92 -15.18 -8.13
CA LYS A 79 15.34 -15.45 -7.97
C LYS A 79 15.91 -14.81 -6.71
N VAL A 80 16.90 -15.45 -6.08
CA VAL A 80 17.71 -14.94 -4.98
C VAL A 80 19.18 -15.33 -5.21
N HIS A 81 20.13 -14.56 -4.67
CA HIS A 81 21.57 -14.80 -4.86
C HIS A 81 22.01 -14.90 -6.34
N GLY A 82 21.29 -14.23 -7.25
CA GLY A 82 21.54 -14.19 -8.69
C GLY A 82 21.10 -15.45 -9.47
N ASN A 83 21.43 -16.66 -8.98
CA ASN A 83 21.18 -17.91 -9.71
C ASN A 83 20.46 -19.00 -8.90
N LYS A 84 19.81 -18.64 -7.78
CA LYS A 84 18.90 -19.54 -7.06
C LYS A 84 17.47 -19.10 -7.28
N CYS A 85 16.56 -20.04 -7.38
CA CYS A 85 15.15 -19.83 -7.67
C CYS A 85 14.31 -20.38 -6.52
N LEU A 86 13.21 -19.70 -6.18
CA LEU A 86 12.15 -20.22 -5.33
C LEU A 86 11.60 -21.50 -5.96
N ASP A 87 11.69 -22.61 -5.22
CA ASP A 87 11.51 -23.95 -5.74
C ASP A 87 10.57 -24.75 -4.83
N VAL A 88 9.58 -25.39 -5.45
CA VAL A 88 8.71 -26.37 -4.78
C VAL A 88 9.50 -27.67 -4.62
N SER A 89 9.78 -28.05 -3.36
CA SER A 89 10.65 -29.20 -3.08
C SER A 89 10.21 -30.46 -3.81
N SER A 90 11.12 -31.03 -4.60
CA SER A 90 10.89 -32.22 -5.44
C SER A 90 9.76 -32.11 -6.47
N GLY A 91 9.18 -30.92 -6.68
CA GLY A 91 8.01 -30.73 -7.55
C GLY A 91 6.75 -31.43 -7.06
N ALA A 92 6.66 -31.71 -5.75
CA ALA A 92 5.54 -32.45 -5.20
C ALA A 92 4.28 -31.56 -5.10
N ASP A 93 3.29 -31.80 -5.95
CA ASP A 93 1.99 -31.11 -5.95
C ASP A 93 1.06 -31.66 -4.86
N VAL A 94 1.44 -31.40 -3.62
CA VAL A 94 0.68 -31.77 -2.42
C VAL A 94 0.68 -30.59 -1.47
N ASN A 95 -0.47 -30.33 -0.84
CA ASN A 95 -0.57 -29.30 0.19
C ASN A 95 0.43 -29.54 1.31
N GLY A 96 1.17 -28.49 1.67
CA GLY A 96 2.20 -28.55 2.70
C GLY A 96 3.59 -28.90 2.19
N THR A 97 3.78 -29.18 0.88
CA THR A 97 5.12 -29.28 0.29
C THR A 97 5.89 -28.00 0.60
N LYS A 98 7.07 -28.16 1.21
CA LYS A 98 7.84 -27.03 1.71
C LYS A 98 8.62 -26.33 0.61
N MET A 99 8.80 -25.02 0.78
CA MET A 99 9.61 -24.21 -0.10
C MET A 99 11.11 -24.38 0.19
N GLN A 100 11.89 -24.34 -0.87
CA GLN A 100 13.34 -24.28 -0.84
C GLN A 100 13.85 -23.32 -1.91
N ILE A 101 15.16 -23.09 -1.93
CA ILE A 101 15.82 -22.55 -3.11
C ILE A 101 16.61 -23.65 -3.81
N PHE A 102 16.72 -23.54 -5.13
CA PHE A 102 17.56 -24.42 -5.92
C PHE A 102 18.18 -23.65 -7.08
N THR A 103 19.28 -24.16 -7.64
CA THR A 103 19.88 -23.61 -8.86
C THR A 103 18.80 -23.44 -9.93
N CYS A 104 18.71 -22.22 -10.47
CA CYS A 104 17.74 -21.89 -11.50
C CYS A 104 17.97 -22.76 -12.74
N SER A 105 16.90 -23.35 -13.27
CA SER A 105 16.95 -24.10 -14.53
C SER A 105 15.82 -23.65 -15.45
N SER A 106 16.18 -23.33 -16.70
CA SER A 106 15.23 -22.84 -17.69
C SER A 106 14.13 -23.87 -17.94
N GLY A 107 12.86 -23.45 -17.85
CA GLY A 107 11.70 -24.31 -18.07
C GLY A 107 11.43 -25.33 -16.95
N ASN A 108 12.17 -25.29 -15.83
CA ASN A 108 11.86 -26.15 -14.69
C ASN A 108 10.52 -25.73 -14.06
N ALA A 109 9.49 -26.57 -14.21
CA ALA A 109 8.14 -26.31 -13.73
C ALA A 109 8.10 -25.97 -12.23
N ASN A 110 8.95 -26.58 -11.40
CA ASN A 110 8.98 -26.36 -9.94
C ASN A 110 9.39 -24.93 -9.53
N GLN A 111 9.91 -24.14 -10.48
CA GLN A 111 10.48 -22.82 -10.28
C GLN A 111 9.72 -21.73 -11.06
N GLN A 112 8.57 -22.05 -11.63
CA GLN A 112 7.75 -21.11 -12.40
C GLN A 112 6.62 -20.55 -11.55
N TRP A 113 6.53 -19.24 -11.45
CA TRP A 113 5.58 -18.53 -10.60
C TRP A 113 4.88 -17.42 -11.38
N SER A 114 3.64 -17.13 -10.98
CA SER A 114 2.89 -15.96 -11.40
C SER A 114 2.52 -15.14 -10.17
N TYR A 115 2.75 -13.83 -10.20
CA TYR A 115 2.31 -12.92 -9.16
C TYR A 115 1.14 -12.08 -9.66
N ASP A 116 0.02 -12.15 -8.96
CA ASP A 116 -1.14 -11.31 -9.22
C ASP A 116 -1.10 -10.08 -8.31
N VAL A 117 -0.90 -8.90 -8.91
CA VAL A 117 -0.82 -7.64 -8.18
C VAL A 117 -2.11 -7.34 -7.41
N TRP A 118 -3.28 -7.69 -7.95
CA TRP A 118 -4.58 -7.36 -7.36
C TRP A 118 -4.85 -8.21 -6.12
N SER A 119 -4.70 -9.54 -6.23
CA SER A 119 -4.89 -10.44 -5.09
C SER A 119 -3.66 -10.60 -4.20
N LYS A 120 -2.49 -10.05 -4.60
CA LYS A 120 -1.18 -10.24 -3.94
C LYS A 120 -0.78 -11.71 -3.79
N ARG A 121 -1.28 -12.59 -4.64
CA ARG A 121 -0.97 -14.03 -4.57
C ARG A 121 0.20 -14.35 -5.47
N LEU A 122 1.15 -15.10 -4.93
CA LEU A 122 2.24 -15.73 -5.68
C LEU A 122 1.87 -17.19 -5.92
N SER A 123 1.48 -17.54 -7.15
CA SER A 123 0.99 -18.86 -7.52
C SER A 123 2.04 -19.68 -8.29
N TRP A 124 2.04 -20.98 -8.07
CA TRP A 124 2.87 -21.92 -8.80
C TRP A 124 2.27 -22.13 -10.20
N LYS A 125 2.99 -21.72 -11.25
CA LYS A 125 2.46 -21.59 -12.61
C LYS A 125 2.02 -22.93 -13.17
N GLY A 126 0.76 -23.00 -13.62
CA GLY A 126 0.15 -24.24 -14.13
C GLY A 126 -0.40 -25.17 -13.03
N HIS A 127 -0.32 -24.74 -11.77
CA HIS A 127 -0.86 -25.45 -10.62
C HIS A 127 -1.88 -24.55 -9.90
N ASN A 128 -2.90 -25.13 -9.28
CA ASN A 128 -3.84 -24.38 -8.44
C ASN A 128 -3.27 -24.18 -7.01
N LYS A 129 -1.99 -23.83 -6.92
CA LYS A 129 -1.23 -23.76 -5.66
C LYS A 129 -0.61 -22.39 -5.48
N CYS A 130 -0.64 -21.89 -4.26
CA CYS A 130 -0.15 -20.57 -3.87
C CYS A 130 0.94 -20.71 -2.81
N LEU A 131 1.89 -19.78 -2.80
CA LEU A 131 2.84 -19.63 -1.69
C LEU A 131 2.05 -19.33 -0.42
N ASP A 132 2.29 -20.13 0.60
CA ASP A 132 1.48 -20.18 1.80
C ASP A 132 2.38 -20.07 3.05
N LEU A 133 1.96 -19.19 3.96
CA LEU A 133 2.53 -19.09 5.29
C LEU A 133 2.02 -20.26 6.12
N SER A 134 2.89 -21.24 6.38
CA SER A 134 2.54 -22.47 7.08
C SER A 134 1.80 -22.19 8.38
N ALA A 135 0.59 -22.74 8.50
CA ALA A 135 -0.31 -22.56 9.65
C ALA A 135 -0.64 -21.09 10.00
N GLY A 136 -0.41 -20.15 9.08
CA GLY A 136 -0.56 -18.71 9.31
C GLY A 136 0.42 -18.11 10.32
N SER A 137 1.47 -18.84 10.72
CA SER A 137 2.39 -18.40 11.78
C SER A 137 3.42 -17.38 11.28
N THR A 138 3.50 -16.23 11.92
CA THR A 138 4.50 -15.18 11.64
C THR A 138 5.82 -15.36 12.42
N ALA A 139 5.99 -16.48 13.11
CA ALA A 139 7.19 -16.77 13.89
C ALA A 139 8.44 -16.88 13.01
N ASP A 140 9.58 -16.39 13.52
CA ASP A 140 10.87 -16.55 12.86
C ASP A 140 11.22 -18.03 12.68
N GLY A 141 11.73 -18.38 11.50
CA GLY A 141 12.05 -19.75 11.12
C GLY A 141 10.86 -20.54 10.55
N ASN A 142 9.64 -19.97 10.50
CA ASN A 142 8.52 -20.66 9.87
C ASN A 142 8.83 -20.93 8.40
N ARG A 143 8.97 -22.21 8.03
CA ARG A 143 9.27 -22.61 6.66
C ARG A 143 8.01 -22.51 5.81
N LEU A 144 8.10 -21.76 4.71
CA LEU A 144 6.97 -21.56 3.80
C LEU A 144 6.62 -22.86 3.07
N GLN A 145 5.40 -22.93 2.55
CA GLN A 145 4.89 -24.09 1.83
C GLN A 145 4.08 -23.67 0.61
N ILE A 146 3.68 -24.63 -0.21
CA ILE A 146 2.55 -24.47 -1.12
C ILE A 146 1.27 -25.01 -0.49
N TRP A 147 0.15 -24.40 -0.85
CA TRP A 147 -1.19 -24.88 -0.52
C TRP A 147 -2.16 -24.54 -1.64
N ASP A 148 -3.33 -25.18 -1.69
CA ASP A 148 -4.40 -24.77 -2.59
C ASP A 148 -4.66 -23.27 -2.48
N CYS A 149 -4.78 -22.61 -3.63
CA CYS A 149 -5.09 -21.19 -3.66
C CYS A 149 -6.49 -20.95 -3.08
N VAL A 150 -6.55 -20.26 -1.94
CA VAL A 150 -7.79 -19.87 -1.25
C VAL A 150 -7.74 -18.39 -0.90
N TRP A 151 -8.90 -17.79 -0.62
CA TRP A 151 -8.96 -16.40 -0.16
C TRP A 151 -8.64 -16.32 1.34
N ASN A 152 -7.36 -16.46 1.68
CA ASN A 152 -6.86 -16.40 3.05
C ASN A 152 -5.61 -15.49 3.11
N PRO A 153 -5.54 -14.54 4.07
CA PRO A 153 -4.39 -13.64 4.22
C PRO A 153 -3.02 -14.33 4.38
N ASN A 154 -2.98 -15.59 4.82
CA ASN A 154 -1.73 -16.37 4.87
C ASN A 154 -1.12 -16.65 3.47
N GLN A 155 -1.83 -16.35 2.38
CA GLN A 155 -1.38 -16.46 0.99
C GLN A 155 -1.22 -15.10 0.27
N PHE A 156 -1.38 -13.99 1.00
CA PHE A 156 -1.20 -12.65 0.44
C PHE A 156 0.18 -12.12 0.80
N TRP A 157 0.93 -11.71 -0.22
CA TRP A 157 2.34 -11.34 -0.11
C TRP A 157 2.57 -9.97 -0.73
N ASN A 158 2.92 -9.01 0.11
CA ASN A 158 3.39 -7.71 -0.34
C ASN A 158 4.80 -7.84 -0.93
N THR A 159 5.05 -7.11 -2.02
CA THR A 159 6.40 -6.93 -2.58
C THR A 159 6.79 -5.47 -2.47
N GLY A 160 8.03 -5.17 -2.13
CA GLY A 160 8.50 -3.79 -2.11
C GLY A 160 9.91 -3.67 -1.59
N TYR A 161 10.19 -2.62 -0.83
CA TYR A 161 11.53 -2.24 -0.41
C TYR A 161 11.60 -1.93 1.08
N LEU A 162 12.80 -2.04 1.64
CA LEU A 162 13.08 -1.50 2.96
C LEU A 162 13.46 -0.03 2.83
N SER A 163 12.97 0.82 3.72
CA SER A 163 13.21 2.27 3.72
C SER A 163 14.69 2.66 3.76
N ASN A 164 15.57 1.76 4.22
CA ASN A 164 17.02 1.96 4.27
C ASN A 164 17.78 1.41 3.04
N SER A 165 17.09 0.85 2.06
CA SER A 165 17.67 0.23 0.86
C SER A 165 16.77 0.47 -0.36
N LEU A 166 16.40 1.73 -0.60
CA LEU A 166 15.56 2.12 -1.72
C LEU A 166 16.35 2.16 -3.05
N PRO A 167 15.76 1.70 -4.16
CA PRO A 167 16.33 1.90 -5.48
C PRO A 167 16.20 3.38 -5.90
N GLN A 168 16.88 3.76 -6.99
CA GLN A 168 16.64 5.08 -7.59
C GLN A 168 15.21 5.21 -8.11
N THR A 169 14.69 4.18 -8.79
CA THR A 169 13.29 4.09 -9.20
C THR A 169 12.74 2.73 -8.81
N SER A 170 11.47 2.69 -8.43
CA SER A 170 10.76 1.47 -8.05
C SER A 170 9.98 0.88 -9.23
N GLN A 171 9.52 1.72 -10.16
CA GLN A 171 8.71 1.29 -11.31
C GLN A 171 9.28 1.83 -12.62
N ALA A 172 8.94 1.14 -13.72
CA ALA A 172 9.14 1.70 -15.06
C ALA A 172 8.37 3.01 -15.21
N GLU A 173 8.83 3.91 -16.09
CA GLU A 173 8.21 5.21 -16.44
C GLU A 173 7.90 6.13 -15.24
N GLN A 174 8.49 5.87 -14.09
CA GLN A 174 8.44 6.73 -12.93
C GLN A 174 9.04 8.11 -13.25
N PHE A 175 8.35 9.18 -12.86
CA PHE A 175 8.82 10.57 -13.09
C PHE A 175 10.01 10.94 -12.20
N GLY A 176 9.94 10.58 -10.93
CA GLY A 176 10.85 11.01 -9.88
C GLY A 176 11.84 9.93 -9.44
N THR A 177 12.27 10.01 -8.17
CA THR A 177 13.19 9.07 -7.54
C THR A 177 12.67 8.59 -6.19
N ASN A 178 12.96 7.35 -5.80
CA ASN A 178 12.67 6.83 -4.47
C ASN A 178 13.85 6.97 -3.49
N ASN A 179 15.08 6.97 -3.98
CA ASN A 179 16.26 7.22 -3.15
C ASN A 179 16.53 8.74 -3.07
N CYS A 180 15.69 9.39 -2.26
CA CYS A 180 15.63 10.85 -2.19
C CYS A 180 16.80 11.51 -1.46
N GLY A 181 17.67 10.74 -0.82
CA GLY A 181 18.69 11.27 0.09
C GLY A 181 18.05 11.98 1.29
N THR A 182 18.78 12.93 1.89
CA THR A 182 18.33 13.66 3.08
C THR A 182 18.13 15.15 2.85
N SER A 183 18.66 15.71 1.76
CA SER A 183 18.59 17.15 1.51
C SER A 183 17.25 17.52 0.89
N SER A 184 16.40 18.17 1.67
CA SER A 184 15.12 18.70 1.16
C SER A 184 15.34 19.95 0.32
N ASP A 185 14.63 20.03 -0.80
CA ASP A 185 14.68 21.13 -1.77
C ASP A 185 13.31 21.28 -2.45
N GLN A 186 12.93 22.51 -2.82
CA GLN A 186 11.63 22.77 -3.43
C GLN A 186 11.51 22.32 -4.90
N ASN A 187 12.61 21.90 -5.53
CA ASN A 187 12.60 21.24 -6.84
C ASN A 187 12.78 19.72 -6.74
N SER A 188 12.78 19.16 -5.52
CA SER A 188 12.90 17.72 -5.32
C SER A 188 11.85 16.96 -6.14
N LYS A 189 12.29 15.84 -6.72
CA LYS A 189 11.44 14.85 -7.40
C LYS A 189 11.25 13.59 -6.58
N CYS A 190 11.36 13.69 -5.26
CA CYS A 190 11.19 12.55 -4.38
C CYS A 190 9.78 11.98 -4.50
N GLN A 191 9.67 10.66 -4.70
CA GLN A 191 8.43 9.90 -4.73
C GLN A 191 8.37 8.88 -3.58
N THR A 192 8.88 9.28 -2.42
CA THR A 192 8.82 8.52 -1.17
C THR A 192 8.22 9.40 -0.07
N ALA A 193 6.99 9.08 0.33
CA ALA A 193 6.24 9.75 1.39
C ALA A 193 6.38 9.03 2.74
N TRP A 194 6.14 9.78 3.81
CA TRP A 194 6.18 9.29 5.18
C TRP A 194 4.95 9.75 5.94
N ILE A 195 4.40 8.91 6.83
CA ILE A 195 3.29 9.26 7.71
C ILE A 195 3.62 8.73 9.11
N ASN A 196 3.94 9.63 10.04
CA ASN A 196 4.31 9.26 11.42
C ASN A 196 3.50 9.98 12.49
N SER A 197 3.02 11.20 12.21
CA SER A 197 2.27 12.04 13.14
C SER A 197 1.74 13.28 12.41
N ALA A 198 0.93 14.09 13.09
CA ALA A 198 0.46 15.38 12.60
C ALA A 198 1.59 16.38 12.34
N ASP A 199 2.79 16.24 12.94
CA ASP A 199 3.93 17.11 12.65
C ASP A 199 5.03 16.48 11.79
N ASP A 200 4.95 15.19 11.48
CA ASP A 200 5.88 14.46 10.62
C ASP A 200 5.13 13.56 9.63
N PHE A 201 4.72 14.17 8.52
CA PHE A 201 4.06 13.49 7.43
C PHE A 201 4.40 14.14 6.08
N CYS A 202 3.97 13.47 5.02
CA CYS A 202 4.00 13.96 3.66
C CYS A 202 2.63 13.81 3.00
N VAL A 203 2.39 14.65 2.00
CA VAL A 203 1.31 14.51 1.03
C VAL A 203 1.90 14.46 -0.37
N TRP A 204 1.15 13.94 -1.32
CA TRP A 204 1.48 14.01 -2.74
C TRP A 204 0.94 15.32 -3.31
N ALA A 205 1.72 16.02 -4.13
CA ALA A 205 1.24 17.19 -4.84
C ALA A 205 2.12 17.53 -6.06
N PRO A 206 1.62 18.37 -6.99
CA PRO A 206 2.19 18.47 -8.32
C PRO A 206 3.62 19.02 -8.31
N PRO A 207 4.52 18.52 -9.17
CA PRO A 207 5.87 19.05 -9.26
C PRO A 207 5.90 20.49 -9.80
N ALA A 208 4.85 20.93 -10.50
CA ALA A 208 4.60 22.28 -11.00
C ALA A 208 3.09 22.57 -10.97
N LEU A 209 2.68 23.85 -11.08
CA LEU A 209 1.28 24.26 -10.98
C LEU A 209 0.38 23.50 -11.96
N GLU A 210 -0.44 22.59 -11.45
CA GLU A 210 -1.28 21.71 -12.26
C GLU A 210 -2.39 21.08 -11.41
N ALA A 211 -3.55 20.79 -11.99
CA ALA A 211 -4.63 20.13 -11.26
C ALA A 211 -4.23 18.69 -10.87
N ILE A 212 -4.68 18.24 -9.69
CA ILE A 212 -4.40 16.89 -9.18
C ILE A 212 -4.81 15.85 -10.21
N GLY A 213 -6.06 15.89 -10.69
CA GLY A 213 -6.58 14.95 -11.70
C GLY A 213 -5.79 14.88 -13.02
N SER A 214 -4.99 15.90 -13.34
CA SER A 214 -4.10 15.89 -14.52
C SER A 214 -2.69 15.35 -14.21
N SER A 215 -2.25 15.47 -12.96
CA SER A 215 -0.87 15.20 -12.53
C SER A 215 -0.71 13.96 -11.64
N GLU A 216 -1.81 13.26 -11.34
CA GLU A 216 -1.87 12.10 -10.43
C GLU A 216 -0.75 11.07 -10.65
N ARG A 217 -0.35 10.88 -11.91
CA ARG A 217 0.66 9.90 -12.34
C ARG A 217 2.10 10.26 -11.94
N TYR A 218 2.40 11.53 -11.68
CA TYR A 218 3.77 12.04 -11.52
C TYR A 218 3.94 13.04 -10.37
N GLU A 219 3.04 12.98 -9.40
CA GLU A 219 3.13 13.68 -8.12
C GLU A 219 4.47 13.45 -7.41
N VAL A 220 4.86 14.42 -6.57
CA VAL A 220 6.06 14.35 -5.72
C VAL A 220 5.70 14.57 -4.26
N ALA A 221 6.52 14.04 -3.35
CA ALA A 221 6.29 14.15 -1.92
C ALA A 221 6.61 15.55 -1.40
N TRP A 222 5.64 16.14 -0.70
CA TRP A 222 5.77 17.35 0.10
C TRP A 222 5.60 17.01 1.57
N CYS A 223 6.62 17.25 2.39
CA CYS A 223 6.60 16.86 3.79
C CYS A 223 6.64 18.06 4.73
N THR A 224 6.04 17.89 5.92
CA THR A 224 6.22 18.86 7.01
C THR A 224 7.66 18.88 7.52
N LYS A 225 8.38 17.76 7.41
CA LYS A 225 9.78 17.69 7.84
C LYS A 225 10.78 17.80 6.69
N SER A 226 11.80 18.63 6.86
CA SER A 226 13.02 18.59 6.04
C SER A 226 13.93 17.45 6.51
N GLY A 227 14.82 16.94 5.66
CA GLY A 227 15.66 15.78 6.02
C GLY A 227 15.26 14.48 5.33
N ARG A 228 14.16 14.50 4.58
CA ARG A 228 13.61 13.34 3.84
C ARG A 228 14.00 13.33 2.35
N GLY A 229 14.75 14.34 1.90
CA GLY A 229 15.04 14.51 0.47
C GLY A 229 13.86 15.03 -0.35
N THR A 230 12.75 15.36 0.31
CA THR A 230 11.47 15.76 -0.28
C THR A 230 11.37 17.28 -0.41
N ARG A 231 10.29 17.75 -1.04
CA ARG A 231 9.86 19.14 -0.90
C ARG A 231 9.33 19.36 0.52
N VAL A 232 9.32 20.61 0.96
CA VAL A 232 8.84 20.97 2.30
C VAL A 232 7.60 21.82 2.18
N ILE A 233 6.53 21.44 2.87
CA ILE A 233 5.29 22.19 2.91
C ILE A 233 5.57 23.57 3.51
N PRO A 234 5.29 24.68 2.79
CA PRO A 234 5.55 26.02 3.30
C PRO A 234 4.77 26.32 4.59
N ASP A 235 5.36 27.11 5.48
CA ASP A 235 4.68 27.53 6.71
C ASP A 235 3.40 28.31 6.41
N GLY A 236 2.37 28.06 7.23
CA GLY A 236 1.05 28.68 7.07
C GLY A 236 0.21 28.12 5.93
N THR A 237 0.67 27.08 5.22
CA THR A 237 -0.15 26.24 4.33
C THR A 237 -1.21 25.48 5.12
N LEU A 238 -0.82 24.79 6.19
CA LEU A 238 -1.72 23.95 7.00
C LEU A 238 -2.51 24.81 8.01
N LYS A 239 -3.83 24.56 8.10
CA LYS A 239 -4.75 25.24 9.03
C LYS A 239 -5.35 24.29 10.07
N GLY A 240 -5.49 23.02 9.71
CA GLY A 240 -5.78 21.93 10.63
C GLY A 240 -5.14 20.64 10.17
N VAL A 241 -4.64 19.83 11.11
CA VAL A 241 -4.05 18.50 10.85
C VAL A 241 -4.37 17.56 12.00
N HIS A 242 -5.03 16.45 11.68
CA HIS A 242 -5.45 15.46 12.66
C HIS A 242 -4.88 14.12 12.25
N PHE A 243 -3.97 13.59 13.07
CA PHE A 243 -3.40 12.27 12.88
C PHE A 243 -4.06 11.27 13.82
N VAL A 244 -4.41 10.10 13.29
CA VAL A 244 -4.96 8.99 14.04
C VAL A 244 -4.18 7.72 13.72
N GLU A 245 -3.72 7.03 14.77
CA GLU A 245 -3.18 5.67 14.69
C GLU A 245 -4.22 4.66 15.19
N THR A 246 -4.55 3.67 14.36
CA THR A 246 -5.46 2.57 14.69
C THR A 246 -4.71 1.23 14.65
N PRO A 247 -5.34 0.10 15.05
CA PRO A 247 -4.70 -1.21 14.92
C PRO A 247 -4.24 -1.58 13.50
N ASP A 248 -5.03 -1.21 12.48
CA ASP A 248 -4.86 -1.62 11.08
C ASP A 248 -4.43 -0.49 10.12
N TYR A 249 -4.45 0.80 10.52
CA TYR A 249 -3.96 1.89 9.68
C TYR A 249 -3.48 3.13 10.45
N VAL A 250 -2.73 3.99 9.77
CA VAL A 250 -2.58 5.40 10.13
C VAL A 250 -3.37 6.27 9.16
N GLN A 251 -3.95 7.35 9.68
CA GLN A 251 -4.67 8.32 8.87
C GLN A 251 -4.28 9.74 9.28
N ILE A 252 -4.15 10.62 8.30
CA ILE A 252 -3.98 12.04 8.51
C ILE A 252 -4.96 12.84 7.65
N THR A 253 -5.67 13.76 8.26
CA THR A 253 -6.68 14.60 7.62
C THR A 253 -6.45 16.05 7.94
N GLY A 254 -6.92 16.97 7.09
CA GLY A 254 -6.79 18.37 7.40
C GLY A 254 -7.24 19.33 6.31
N GLN A 255 -7.15 20.61 6.64
CA GLN A 255 -7.47 21.72 5.76
C GLN A 255 -6.28 22.68 5.66
N GLY A 256 -6.18 23.38 4.54
CA GLY A 256 -5.04 24.22 4.22
C GLY A 256 -5.28 25.20 3.07
N ASP A 257 -4.19 25.84 2.67
CA ASP A 257 -4.07 26.60 1.42
C ASP A 257 -3.05 25.89 0.54
N PHE A 258 -3.50 24.86 -0.17
CA PHE A 258 -2.63 23.99 -0.98
C PHE A 258 -2.26 24.61 -2.33
N THR A 259 -2.73 25.82 -2.61
CA THR A 259 -2.18 26.64 -3.70
C THR A 259 -0.69 26.94 -3.52
N LYS A 260 -0.20 26.83 -2.28
CA LYS A 260 1.21 26.94 -1.92
C LYS A 260 2.06 25.72 -2.25
N ILE A 261 1.46 24.59 -2.65
CA ILE A 261 2.15 23.37 -3.04
C ILE A 261 1.78 22.94 -4.48
N ASN A 262 1.56 23.93 -5.35
CA ASN A 262 1.31 23.78 -6.78
C ASN A 262 -0.08 23.25 -7.19
N ILE A 263 -1.07 23.29 -6.31
CA ILE A 263 -2.46 22.98 -6.69
C ILE A 263 -3.18 24.28 -7.12
N PRO A 264 -3.82 24.35 -8.30
CA PRO A 264 -4.57 25.53 -8.73
C PRO A 264 -5.73 25.85 -7.78
N ALA A 265 -5.99 27.14 -7.56
CA ALA A 265 -7.18 27.56 -6.84
C ALA A 265 -8.46 27.09 -7.57
N GLY A 266 -9.42 26.55 -6.83
CA GLY A 266 -10.66 25.98 -7.35
C GLY A 266 -10.52 24.55 -7.87
N ASP A 267 -9.37 23.89 -7.73
CA ASP A 267 -9.25 22.47 -8.01
C ASP A 267 -10.04 21.66 -6.98
N ALA A 268 -11.04 20.91 -7.46
CA ALA A 268 -11.89 20.07 -6.62
C ALA A 268 -11.12 18.87 -6.04
N GLY A 269 -9.96 18.53 -6.64
CA GLY A 269 -9.08 17.47 -6.18
C GLY A 269 -9.24 16.15 -6.92
N GLY A 270 -8.50 15.14 -6.46
CA GLY A 270 -8.49 13.78 -7.00
C GLY A 270 -7.94 12.76 -6.01
N GLU A 271 -8.12 11.48 -6.32
CA GLU A 271 -7.56 10.36 -5.55
C GLU A 271 -6.19 9.96 -6.08
N LEU A 272 -5.27 9.77 -5.16
CA LEU A 272 -3.93 9.25 -5.38
C LEU A 272 -3.80 7.94 -4.59
N ASP A 273 -3.20 6.91 -5.17
CA ASP A 273 -3.20 5.58 -4.58
C ASP A 273 -2.04 4.71 -5.10
N ASN A 274 -1.88 3.52 -4.52
CA ASN A 274 -0.79 2.60 -4.80
C ASN A 274 -0.92 1.79 -6.10
N ARG A 275 -2.06 1.83 -6.80
CA ARG A 275 -2.42 0.91 -7.90
C ARG A 275 -3.02 1.54 -9.13
N GLY A 276 -3.71 2.68 -9.07
CA GLY A 276 -4.43 3.28 -10.20
C GLY A 276 -5.32 2.28 -10.97
N ALA A 277 -5.84 2.72 -12.13
CA ALA A 277 -6.67 1.86 -12.97
C ALA A 277 -5.90 0.76 -13.73
N ASP A 278 -4.58 0.91 -13.90
CA ASP A 278 -3.73 0.01 -14.68
C ASP A 278 -2.82 -0.89 -13.81
N GLY A 279 -3.03 -0.90 -12.50
CA GLY A 279 -2.23 -1.65 -11.53
C GLY A 279 -0.92 -0.97 -11.12
N ARG A 280 -0.65 0.24 -11.62
CA ARG A 280 0.47 1.11 -11.23
C ARG A 280 -0.05 2.31 -10.45
N GLY A 281 0.69 2.69 -9.40
CA GLY A 281 0.27 3.79 -8.53
C GLY A 281 0.10 5.14 -9.23
N ASN A 282 -0.65 5.98 -8.56
CA ASN A 282 -0.83 7.40 -8.79
C ASN A 282 -0.31 8.14 -7.54
N PRO A 283 0.97 8.56 -7.50
CA PRO A 283 1.93 8.55 -8.59
C PRO A 283 2.60 7.21 -8.85
N ILE A 284 3.05 7.02 -10.09
CA ILE A 284 3.82 5.85 -10.48
C ILE A 284 5.12 5.86 -9.68
N GLY A 285 5.39 4.77 -8.97
CA GLY A 285 6.54 4.62 -8.08
C GLY A 285 6.38 5.32 -6.73
N GLY A 286 5.17 5.75 -6.36
CA GLY A 286 4.87 6.28 -5.03
C GLY A 286 5.07 5.22 -3.95
N LEU A 287 5.99 5.47 -3.02
CA LEU A 287 6.21 4.62 -1.85
C LEU A 287 5.83 5.37 -0.57
N VAL A 288 5.15 4.69 0.36
CA VAL A 288 4.72 5.27 1.65
C VAL A 288 5.32 4.47 2.79
N TYR A 289 5.92 5.16 3.75
CA TYR A 289 6.55 4.56 4.93
C TYR A 289 6.04 5.19 6.22
N GLY A 290 6.18 4.47 7.34
CA GLY A 290 5.96 5.04 8.65
C GLY A 290 6.57 4.23 9.78
N ASN A 291 6.41 4.74 10.99
CA ASN A 291 7.01 4.18 12.20
C ASN A 291 6.00 3.60 13.20
N SER A 292 4.70 3.87 13.01
CA SER A 292 3.61 3.44 13.92
C SER A 292 3.56 1.94 14.15
N PHE A 293 3.85 1.14 13.12
CA PHE A 293 3.74 -0.33 13.19
C PHE A 293 5.09 -1.05 13.19
N GLY A 294 6.17 -0.28 13.27
CA GLY A 294 7.55 -0.76 13.15
C GLY A 294 8.40 0.27 12.42
N GLN A 295 9.70 0.27 12.70
CA GLN A 295 10.62 1.29 12.20
C GLN A 295 10.72 1.27 10.67
N GLY A 296 10.24 2.33 10.03
CA GLY A 296 10.33 2.54 8.58
C GLY A 296 9.70 1.41 7.76
N GLN A 297 8.55 0.89 8.21
CA GLN A 297 7.78 -0.10 7.48
C GLN A 297 7.10 0.52 6.26
N GLN A 298 7.08 -0.21 5.15
CA GLN A 298 6.33 0.19 3.96
C GLN A 298 4.84 -0.10 4.16
N PHE A 299 4.01 0.87 3.81
CA PHE A 299 2.58 0.68 3.60
C PHE A 299 2.34 0.32 2.14
N HIS A 300 1.77 -0.86 1.91
CA HIS A 300 1.53 -1.40 0.57
C HIS A 300 0.12 -1.15 0.05
N GLU A 301 -0.77 -0.65 0.91
CA GLU A 301 -2.11 -0.15 0.56
C GLU A 301 -2.26 1.22 1.20
N TRP A 302 -2.55 2.22 0.39
CA TRP A 302 -2.71 3.59 0.84
C TRP A 302 -3.51 4.38 -0.19
N THR A 303 -4.26 5.37 0.29
CA THR A 303 -4.97 6.33 -0.57
C THR A 303 -4.80 7.73 -0.01
N ASN A 304 -4.70 8.73 -0.89
CA ASN A 304 -4.52 10.13 -0.57
C ASN A 304 -5.42 10.97 -1.48
N PHE A 305 -6.31 11.74 -0.88
CA PHE A 305 -7.05 12.78 -1.60
C PHE A 305 -6.42 14.14 -1.34
N MET A 306 -6.35 14.93 -2.39
CA MET A 306 -5.81 16.28 -2.38
C MET A 306 -6.72 17.20 -3.17
N SER A 307 -7.04 18.36 -2.62
CA SER A 307 -7.66 19.49 -3.32
C SER A 307 -6.88 20.78 -3.00
N ASP A 308 -7.37 21.92 -3.47
CA ASP A 308 -6.75 23.22 -3.16
C ASP A 308 -6.90 23.66 -1.68
N HIS A 309 -7.82 23.04 -0.92
CA HIS A 309 -8.14 23.45 0.45
C HIS A 309 -8.24 22.31 1.48
N GLU A 310 -8.27 21.04 1.06
CA GLU A 310 -8.33 19.90 1.97
C GLU A 310 -7.46 18.72 1.51
N PHE A 311 -7.14 17.87 2.47
CA PHE A 311 -6.48 16.60 2.21
C PHE A 311 -6.87 15.53 3.21
N CYS A 312 -6.69 14.28 2.79
CA CYS A 312 -6.71 13.13 3.65
C CYS A 312 -5.83 12.04 3.08
N PHE A 313 -5.13 11.32 3.94
CA PHE A 313 -4.20 10.28 3.56
C PHE A 313 -4.29 9.15 4.58
N ARG A 314 -4.68 7.95 4.12
CA ARG A 314 -4.70 6.73 4.94
C ARG A 314 -3.69 5.74 4.38
N ALA A 315 -2.95 5.09 5.28
CA ALA A 315 -1.99 4.05 4.94
C ALA A 315 -2.23 2.83 5.83
N CYS A 316 -2.58 1.70 5.21
CA CYS A 316 -3.12 0.53 5.88
C CYS A 316 -2.13 -0.63 5.89
N ARG A 317 -2.31 -1.51 6.88
CA ARG A 317 -1.56 -2.76 7.03
C ARG A 317 -2.48 -3.91 7.43
N GLY A 318 -1.90 -5.10 7.50
CA GLY A 318 -2.61 -6.27 7.98
C GLY A 318 -3.63 -6.82 6.97
N PRO A 319 -4.36 -7.86 7.37
CA PRO A 319 -5.30 -8.58 6.50
C PRO A 319 -6.38 -7.73 5.85
N LYS A 320 -6.77 -6.63 6.49
CA LYS A 320 -7.82 -5.74 6.03
C LYS A 320 -7.29 -4.57 5.20
N ALA A 321 -5.98 -4.50 4.91
CA ALA A 321 -5.38 -3.33 4.28
C ALA A 321 -6.07 -2.93 2.97
N MET A 322 -6.40 -3.90 2.12
CA MET A 322 -7.09 -3.66 0.83
C MET A 322 -8.54 -3.20 1.02
N GLU A 323 -9.20 -3.58 2.12
CA GLU A 323 -10.57 -3.15 2.43
C GLU A 323 -10.58 -1.74 3.04
N LEU A 324 -9.63 -1.45 3.93
CA LEU A 324 -9.55 -0.18 4.68
C LEU A 324 -8.88 0.96 3.92
N CYS A 325 -8.08 0.65 2.90
CA CYS A 325 -7.46 1.60 1.97
C CYS A 325 -7.84 1.24 0.53
N ASN A 326 -9.14 1.05 0.29
CA ASN A 326 -9.66 0.75 -1.04
C ASN A 326 -9.54 1.99 -1.95
N HIS A 327 -9.25 1.76 -3.22
CA HIS A 327 -8.86 2.77 -4.22
C HIS A 327 -9.84 2.83 -5.42
N VAL A 328 -11.13 2.61 -5.15
CA VAL A 328 -12.19 2.53 -6.19
C VAL A 328 -13.25 3.62 -6.02
N PHE A 329 -12.99 4.61 -5.16
CA PHE A 329 -13.95 5.64 -4.77
C PHE A 329 -13.42 7.05 -5.06
N ASP A 330 -12.75 7.19 -6.20
CA ASP A 330 -11.96 8.35 -6.65
C ASP A 330 -12.73 9.69 -6.69
N GLU A 331 -14.05 9.67 -6.85
CA GLU A 331 -14.92 10.85 -6.96
C GLU A 331 -15.63 11.22 -5.64
N MET A 332 -15.45 10.43 -4.57
CA MET A 332 -16.23 10.61 -3.32
C MET A 332 -15.62 11.66 -2.38
N GLY A 333 -14.32 11.91 -2.49
CA GLY A 333 -13.62 12.92 -1.69
C GLY A 333 -13.37 12.53 -0.23
N CYS A 334 -12.74 13.46 0.50
CA CYS A 334 -12.18 13.18 1.81
C CYS A 334 -13.21 12.84 2.88
N TYR A 335 -14.26 13.65 3.03
CA TYR A 335 -15.29 13.43 4.06
C TYR A 335 -16.06 12.12 3.89
N TRP A 336 -16.10 11.56 2.67
CA TRP A 336 -16.78 10.30 2.41
C TRP A 336 -15.85 9.10 2.53
N ASN A 337 -14.65 9.15 1.94
CA ASN A 337 -13.71 8.03 1.99
C ASN A 337 -13.00 7.91 3.36
N MET A 338 -12.71 9.04 4.01
CA MET A 338 -11.95 9.09 5.27
C MET A 338 -12.62 10.02 6.30
N PRO A 339 -13.87 9.74 6.71
CA PRO A 339 -14.57 10.56 7.69
C PRO A 339 -13.77 10.66 8.99
N ALA A 340 -13.49 11.89 9.42
CA ALA A 340 -12.58 12.21 10.53
C ALA A 340 -12.78 13.65 11.02
N ASN A 341 -11.87 14.11 11.88
CA ASN A 341 -11.74 15.51 12.22
C ASN A 341 -11.06 16.28 11.06
N TYR A 342 -11.65 17.41 10.66
CA TYR A 342 -11.09 18.35 9.68
C TYR A 342 -11.09 19.81 10.20
N ASP A 343 -11.43 19.99 11.48
CA ASP A 343 -11.56 21.32 12.09
C ASP A 343 -10.19 22.03 12.19
N PRO A 344 -10.15 23.35 12.38
CA PRO A 344 -8.90 24.05 12.70
C PRO A 344 -8.26 23.50 13.98
N GLY A 345 -6.94 23.38 13.98
CA GLY A 345 -6.17 22.82 15.10
C GLY A 345 -5.32 21.62 14.71
N PHE A 346 -4.45 21.18 15.61
CA PHE A 346 -3.50 20.13 15.32
C PHE A 346 -3.52 19.09 16.43
N GLU A 347 -3.64 17.81 16.11
CA GLU A 347 -3.64 16.75 17.13
C GLU A 347 -3.09 15.41 16.62
N ASN A 348 -2.55 14.63 17.57
CA ASN A 348 -2.30 13.21 17.40
C ASN A 348 -3.23 12.43 18.32
N CYS A 349 -3.94 11.44 17.80
CA CYS A 349 -4.84 10.59 18.56
C CYS A 349 -4.55 9.11 18.30
N GLU A 350 -5.05 8.29 19.21
CA GLU A 350 -5.32 6.88 18.94
C GLU A 350 -6.76 6.73 18.46
N GLY A 351 -7.06 5.68 17.69
CA GLY A 351 -8.41 5.45 17.18
C GLY A 351 -8.75 3.97 17.00
N VAL A 352 -10.01 3.73 16.68
CA VAL A 352 -10.49 2.42 16.23
C VAL A 352 -10.55 2.40 14.71
N ASP A 353 -10.51 1.19 14.12
CA ASP A 353 -10.63 1.07 12.68
C ASP A 353 -12.00 1.57 12.20
N ALA A 354 -11.99 2.28 11.07
CA ALA A 354 -13.19 2.63 10.35
C ALA A 354 -13.92 1.41 9.78
N GLU A 355 -15.21 1.58 9.53
CA GLU A 355 -15.92 0.71 8.58
C GLU A 355 -15.25 0.86 7.20
N PRO A 356 -15.02 -0.24 6.45
CA PRO A 356 -14.44 -0.16 5.11
C PRO A 356 -15.24 0.74 4.18
N MET A 357 -14.56 1.47 3.29
CA MET A 357 -15.22 2.40 2.36
C MET A 357 -16.29 1.68 1.53
N GLY A 358 -17.49 2.29 1.46
CA GLY A 358 -18.61 1.75 0.69
C GLY A 358 -19.25 0.48 1.26
N VAL A 359 -18.89 0.06 2.47
CA VAL A 359 -19.51 -1.09 3.15
C VAL A 359 -20.44 -0.61 4.23
N TYR A 360 -21.73 -0.94 4.14
CA TYR A 360 -22.72 -0.49 5.12
C TYR A 360 -23.31 -1.69 5.88
N THR A 361 -23.25 -1.62 7.20
CA THR A 361 -23.83 -2.65 8.08
C THR A 361 -25.05 -2.08 8.81
N VAL A 362 -26.25 -2.55 8.47
CA VAL A 362 -27.52 -2.12 9.07
C VAL A 362 -28.23 -3.35 9.62
N ASP A 363 -28.58 -3.35 10.92
CA ASP A 363 -29.22 -4.48 11.61
C ASP A 363 -28.48 -5.83 11.41
N GLY A 364 -27.15 -5.77 11.32
CA GLY A 364 -26.29 -6.93 11.08
C GLY A 364 -26.24 -7.41 9.63
N GLN A 365 -26.96 -6.75 8.70
CA GLN A 365 -26.88 -7.01 7.27
C GLN A 365 -25.86 -6.09 6.61
N ARG A 366 -24.87 -6.69 5.95
CA ARG A 366 -23.81 -6.00 5.21
C ARG A 366 -24.24 -5.79 3.76
N SER A 367 -24.20 -4.55 3.28
CA SER A 367 -24.37 -4.15 1.88
C SER A 367 -23.13 -3.40 1.39
N THR A 368 -22.97 -3.31 0.07
CA THR A 368 -21.86 -2.60 -0.57
C THR A 368 -22.38 -1.58 -1.57
N TYR A 369 -21.74 -0.42 -1.60
CA TYR A 369 -21.95 0.63 -2.58
C TYR A 369 -20.86 0.55 -3.65
N THR A 370 -21.24 0.85 -4.90
CA THR A 370 -20.30 1.09 -6.00
C THR A 370 -20.46 2.53 -6.46
N GLN A 371 -19.35 3.22 -6.70
CA GLN A 371 -19.36 4.60 -7.17
C GLN A 371 -20.27 4.78 -8.40
N GLY A 372 -21.04 5.86 -8.41
CA GLY A 372 -22.03 6.16 -9.45
C GLY A 372 -23.41 5.53 -9.23
N GLN A 373 -23.58 4.65 -8.24
CA GLN A 373 -24.90 4.11 -7.88
C GLN A 373 -25.80 5.20 -7.25
N SER A 374 -27.09 5.19 -7.58
CA SER A 374 -28.09 6.12 -7.03
C SER A 374 -29.17 5.40 -6.21
N PRO A 375 -29.58 5.92 -5.04
CA PRO A 375 -29.00 7.08 -4.38
C PRO A 375 -27.59 6.77 -3.82
N THR A 376 -26.71 7.77 -3.87
CA THR A 376 -25.42 7.70 -3.18
C THR A 376 -25.66 7.72 -1.67
N PRO A 377 -25.18 6.72 -0.91
CA PRO A 377 -25.35 6.68 0.53
C PRO A 377 -24.54 7.78 1.22
N PRO A 378 -24.96 8.22 2.42
CA PRO A 378 -24.19 9.19 3.20
C PRO A 378 -22.82 8.63 3.58
N PRO A 379 -21.85 9.50 3.88
CA PRO A 379 -20.55 9.08 4.41
C PRO A 379 -20.73 8.30 5.72
N HIS A 380 -19.80 7.40 6.02
CA HIS A 380 -19.75 6.77 7.33
C HIS A 380 -19.54 7.82 8.44
N PRO A 381 -20.03 7.60 9.67
CA PRO A 381 -19.61 8.41 10.79
C PRO A 381 -18.10 8.30 11.00
N ALA A 382 -17.48 9.39 11.44
CA ALA A 382 -16.08 9.36 11.85
C ALA A 382 -15.88 8.30 12.97
N PRO A 383 -14.87 7.42 12.87
CA PRO A 383 -14.55 6.47 13.93
C PRO A 383 -14.17 7.19 15.23
N SER A 384 -14.42 6.55 16.37
CA SER A 384 -14.04 7.13 17.66
C SER A 384 -12.53 7.26 17.79
N SER A 385 -12.07 8.44 18.19
CA SER A 385 -10.68 8.70 18.60
C SER A 385 -10.58 8.87 20.12
N SER A 386 -9.38 8.67 20.65
CA SER A 386 -9.06 8.78 22.08
C SER A 386 -7.59 9.17 22.27
N ASN A 387 -7.20 9.48 23.52
CA ASN A 387 -5.83 9.86 23.87
C ASN A 387 -5.25 11.01 23.02
N CYS A 388 -6.11 11.91 22.55
CA CYS A 388 -5.74 13.01 21.68
C CYS A 388 -4.83 14.03 22.38
N GLN A 389 -3.72 14.33 21.73
CA GLN A 389 -2.72 15.29 22.17
C GLN A 389 -2.67 16.45 21.19
N ALA A 390 -3.12 17.62 21.66
CA ALA A 390 -3.07 18.85 20.88
C ALA A 390 -1.61 19.28 20.65
N LEU A 391 -1.30 19.70 19.43
CA LEU A 391 -0.05 20.34 19.05
C LEU A 391 -0.26 21.85 18.90
N PRO A 392 0.68 22.68 19.36
CA PRO A 392 0.54 24.13 19.23
C PRO A 392 0.67 24.60 17.78
N THR A 393 1.44 23.88 16.96
CA THR A 393 1.66 24.18 15.55
C THR A 393 2.17 22.96 14.81
N VAL A 394 1.92 22.92 13.50
CA VAL A 394 2.61 22.06 12.54
C VAL A 394 3.35 22.98 11.57
N SER A 395 4.67 22.85 11.54
CA SER A 395 5.53 23.72 10.71
C SER A 395 6.63 22.94 10.03
N SER A 396 7.17 23.55 8.97
CA SER A 396 8.40 23.12 8.35
C SER A 396 9.53 23.06 9.39
N SER A 397 10.04 21.85 9.65
CA SER A 397 11.11 21.66 10.64
C SER A 397 12.00 20.46 10.28
N PRO A 398 13.27 20.40 10.69
CA PRO A 398 14.09 19.21 10.43
C PRO A 398 13.52 17.95 11.09
N VAL A 399 13.62 16.79 10.41
CA VAL A 399 13.39 15.48 11.03
C VAL A 399 14.29 15.38 12.27
N GLN A 400 13.73 14.95 13.39
CA GLN A 400 14.50 14.76 14.61
C GLN A 400 15.60 13.71 14.35
N ALA A 401 16.86 14.06 14.58
CA ALA A 401 17.98 13.12 14.45
C ALA A 401 17.74 11.91 15.38
N ARG A 402 18.08 10.68 14.93
CA ARG A 402 17.84 9.43 15.67
C ARG A 402 18.29 9.44 17.15
N ARG A 403 19.31 10.24 17.51
CA ARG A 403 19.77 10.41 18.91
C ARG A 403 18.80 11.19 19.83
N ALA A 404 17.83 11.91 19.28
CA ALA A 404 16.82 12.65 20.05
C ALA A 404 15.59 11.80 20.41
N LEU A 405 15.31 10.74 19.64
CA LEU A 405 14.23 9.78 19.92
C LEU A 405 14.50 8.98 21.21
N ASP A 406 15.77 8.66 21.50
CA ASP A 406 16.15 8.00 22.77
C ASP A 406 15.98 8.90 24.02
N ARG A 407 15.71 10.21 23.84
CA ARG A 407 15.70 11.19 24.94
C ARG A 407 14.38 11.93 25.16
N LYS A 408 13.31 11.63 24.43
CA LYS A 408 11.99 12.21 24.70
C LYS A 408 10.96 11.10 24.97
N PHE A 409 10.65 10.97 26.26
CA PHE A 409 9.41 10.39 26.81
C PHE A 409 8.87 9.16 26.07
N VAL A 410 9.41 7.98 26.41
CA VAL A 410 8.54 6.82 26.60
C VAL A 410 7.95 7.02 28.00
N PRO A 411 6.66 7.37 28.18
CA PRO A 411 6.05 7.23 29.49
C PRO A 411 6.27 5.78 29.91
N LYS A 412 6.89 5.56 31.08
CA LYS A 412 6.92 4.22 31.66
C LYS A 412 5.47 3.71 31.68
N PHE A 413 5.17 2.72 30.87
CA PHE A 413 3.99 1.89 31.10
C PHE A 413 4.09 1.41 32.56
N PRO A 414 3.08 1.63 33.40
CA PRO A 414 3.10 1.05 34.73
C PRO A 414 3.25 -0.47 34.57
N GLU A 415 4.29 -1.00 35.20
CA GLU A 415 4.53 -2.45 35.30
C GLU A 415 3.25 -3.15 35.77
N HIS A 416 3.03 -4.34 35.22
CA HIS A 416 1.91 -5.22 35.53
C HIS A 416 1.49 -5.17 36.99
N THR A 417 0.21 -4.85 37.22
CA THR A 417 -0.47 -5.21 38.45
C THR A 417 -0.47 -6.76 38.51
N PRO A 418 0.11 -7.40 39.53
CA PRO A 418 0.06 -8.84 39.64
C PRO A 418 -1.39 -9.31 39.79
N ALA A 419 -1.70 -10.44 39.14
CA ALA A 419 -3.01 -11.08 39.22
C ALA A 419 -3.43 -11.32 40.67
N PRO A 420 -4.72 -11.16 41.03
CA PRO A 420 -5.20 -11.48 42.36
C PRO A 420 -4.99 -12.97 42.62
N SER A 421 -4.35 -13.25 43.76
CA SER A 421 -4.24 -14.61 44.27
C SER A 421 -5.61 -15.05 44.78
N TYR A 422 -6.11 -16.16 44.22
CA TYR A 422 -7.24 -16.86 44.79
C TYR A 422 -6.77 -17.63 46.01
N PHE A 423 -7.15 -17.18 47.21
CA PHE A 423 -7.42 -18.00 48.38
C PHE A 423 -8.48 -17.32 49.26
#